data_AF-A0A8C9SFM6-F1
#
_entry.id   AF-A0A8C9SFM6-F1
#
_cell.length_a   1.000
_cell.length_b   1.000
_cell.length_c   1.000
_cell.angle_alpha   90.00
_cell.angle_beta   90.00
_cell.angle_gamma   90.00
#
_symmetry.space_group_name_H-M   'P 1'
#
loop_
_entity.id
_entity.type
_entity.pdbx_description
1 polymer ?
#
loop_
_entity_poly.entity_id
_entity_poly.type
_entity_poly.pdbx_seq_one_letter_code
_entity_poly.pdbx_strand_id
1 'polypeptide(L)'
;MCSGRCFHFFFLAVIFDVAGLIIFFLGIFAHFSFSDFFVQSGPIIIFLSLVFWIFWYLGNISKYMYGQKKRTFRLFYSLGKLYLHPEN
;
A
#
# COMPACT_ATOMS: atom_id res chain seq x y z
N MET A 1 -7.49 -3.25 -13.75
CA MET A 1 -8.07 -4.45 -13.13
C MET A 1 -7.64 -4.51 -11.67
N CYS A 2 -8.54 -4.20 -10.73
CA CYS A 2 -8.33 -4.38 -9.29
C CYS A 2 -9.66 -4.80 -8.67
N SER A 3 -10.14 -5.99 -9.04
CA SER A 3 -11.24 -6.66 -8.36
C SER A 3 -10.62 -7.49 -7.22
N GLY A 4 -10.84 -7.11 -5.97
CA GLY A 4 -10.56 -7.92 -4.77
C GLY A 4 -9.14 -7.88 -4.17
N ARG A 5 -8.07 -7.78 -4.96
CA ARG A 5 -6.70 -8.03 -4.43
C ARG A 5 -6.09 -6.91 -3.57
N CYS A 6 -6.48 -5.65 -3.76
CA CYS A 6 -5.99 -4.56 -2.90
C CYS A 6 -6.42 -4.77 -1.44
N PHE A 7 -7.64 -5.24 -1.20
CA PHE A 7 -8.11 -5.48 0.16
C PHE A 7 -7.38 -6.64 0.84
N HIS A 8 -6.98 -7.64 0.06
CA HIS A 8 -6.17 -8.76 0.53
C HIS A 8 -4.80 -8.30 1.04
N PHE A 9 -4.10 -7.42 0.31
CA PHE A 9 -2.80 -6.89 0.76
C PHE A 9 -2.90 -6.07 2.05
N PHE A 10 -3.99 -5.30 2.20
CA PHE A 10 -4.26 -4.58 3.43
C PHE A 10 -4.45 -5.53 4.62
N PHE A 11 -5.29 -6.56 4.44
CA PHE A 11 -5.54 -7.54 5.49
C PHE A 11 -4.27 -8.31 5.88
N LEU A 12 -3.44 -8.68 4.89
CA LEU A 12 -2.17 -9.36 5.12
C LEU A 12 -1.20 -8.47 5.92
N ALA A 13 -1.09 -7.18 5.58
CA ALA A 13 -0.27 -6.23 6.32
C ALA A 13 -0.73 -6.10 7.79
N VAL A 14 -2.04 -5.99 8.03
CA VAL A 14 -2.58 -5.89 9.39
C VAL A 14 -2.31 -7.17 10.20
N ILE A 15 -2.48 -8.35 9.61
CA ILE A 15 -2.18 -9.62 10.29
C ILE A 15 -0.69 -9.69 10.67
N PHE A 16 0.20 -9.40 9.72
CA PHE A 16 1.63 -9.44 9.99
C PHE A 16 2.07 -8.39 11.02
N ASP A 17 1.46 -7.20 11.03
CA ASP A 17 1.74 -6.17 12.03
C ASP A 17 1.36 -6.64 13.44
N VAL A 18 0.11 -7.11 13.62
CA VAL A 18 -0.36 -7.62 14.91
C VAL A 18 0.45 -8.83 15.37
N ALA A 19 0.73 -9.78 14.47
CA ALA A 19 1.55 -10.95 14.78
C ALA A 19 2.99 -10.56 15.14
N GLY A 20 3.58 -9.62 14.41
CA GLY A 20 4.93 -9.09 14.65
C GLY A 20 5.05 -8.38 16.00
N LEU A 21 4.05 -7.57 16.36
CA LEU A 21 3.97 -6.93 17.67
C LEU A 21 3.82 -7.96 18.79
N ILE A 22 2.93 -8.95 18.65
CA ILE A 22 2.75 -10.02 19.64
C ILE A 22 4.07 -10.79 19.83
N ILE A 23 4.73 -11.19 18.75
CA ILE A 23 6.01 -11.92 18.79
C ILE A 23 7.10 -11.06 19.44
N PHE A 24 7.18 -9.77 19.10
CA PHE A 24 8.15 -8.84 19.68
C PHE A 24 7.93 -8.63 21.18
N PHE A 25 6.67 -8.41 21.58
CA PHE A 25 6.30 -8.27 22.99
C PHE A 25 6.53 -9.57 23.78
N LEU A 26 6.17 -10.72 23.22
CA LEU A 26 6.45 -12.02 23.83
C LEU A 26 7.96 -12.24 23.97
N GLY A 27 8.78 -11.84 22.99
CA GLY A 27 10.24 -11.88 23.12
C GLY A 27 10.74 -11.06 24.31
N ILE A 28 10.27 -9.82 24.46
CA ILE A 28 10.69 -8.95 25.57
C ILE A 28 10.22 -9.46 26.94
N PHE A 29 8.97 -9.95 27.03
CA PHE A 29 8.37 -10.34 28.32
C PHE A 29 8.63 -11.80 28.70
N ALA A 30 8.92 -12.68 27.74
CA ALA A 30 9.19 -14.09 28.02
C ALA A 30 10.66 -14.29 28.38
N HIS A 31 10.92 -14.54 29.67
CA HIS A 31 12.22 -15.01 30.18
C HIS A 31 12.36 -16.54 29.96
N PHE A 32 12.13 -17.02 28.73
CA PHE A 32 12.35 -18.41 28.35
C PHE A 32 13.62 -18.51 27.50
N SER A 33 14.34 -19.63 27.56
CA SER A 33 15.62 -19.85 26.83
C SER A 33 15.53 -19.73 25.29
N PHE A 34 14.32 -19.61 24.73
CA PHE A 34 14.07 -19.40 23.29
C PHE A 34 13.73 -17.95 22.93
N SER A 35 13.76 -17.03 23.89
CA SER A 35 13.40 -15.61 23.72
C SER A 35 14.22 -14.90 22.64
N ASP A 36 15.51 -15.25 22.50
CA ASP A 36 16.41 -14.67 21.50
C ASP A 36 15.87 -14.81 20.06
N PHE A 37 15.17 -15.92 19.76
CA PHE A 37 14.53 -16.13 18.46
C PHE A 37 13.30 -15.24 18.25
N PHE A 38 12.49 -15.00 19.29
CA PHE A 38 11.30 -14.15 19.21
C PHE A 38 11.67 -12.66 19.07
N VAL A 39 12.67 -12.21 19.83
CA VAL A 39 13.20 -10.84 19.74
C VAL A 39 13.78 -10.56 18.34
N GLN A 40 14.47 -11.53 17.73
CA GLN A 40 15.04 -11.35 16.40
C GLN A 40 13.99 -11.43 15.26
N SER A 41 12.98 -12.31 15.40
CA SER A 41 11.96 -12.53 14.36
C SER A 41 10.85 -11.47 14.35
N GLY A 42 10.52 -10.86 15.50
CA GLY A 42 9.51 -9.81 15.59
C GLY A 42 9.77 -8.62 14.64
N PRO A 43 10.96 -7.99 14.68
CA PRO A 43 11.32 -6.89 13.78
C PRO A 43 11.30 -7.27 12.29
N ILE A 44 11.69 -8.51 11.95
CA ILE A 44 11.67 -9.02 10.56
C ILE A 44 10.23 -9.07 10.05
N ILE A 45 9.29 -9.51 10.88
CA ILE A 45 7.87 -9.59 10.54
C ILE A 45 7.27 -8.17 10.39
N ILE A 46 7.59 -7.25 11.30
CA ILE A 46 7.15 -5.85 11.23
C ILE A 46 7.69 -5.17 9.97
N PHE A 47 8.96 -5.43 9.61
CA PHE A 47 9.55 -4.91 8.38
C PHE A 47 8.84 -5.44 7.13
N LEU A 48 8.49 -6.73 7.12
CA LEU A 48 7.74 -7.33 6.01
C LEU A 48 6.33 -6.73 5.89
N SER A 49 5.68 -6.39 7.01
CA SER A 49 4.39 -5.69 7.02
C SER A 49 4.47 -4.30 6.35
N LEU A 50 5.50 -3.52 6.64
CA LEU A 50 5.73 -2.20 6.01
C LEU A 50 5.79 -2.30 4.48
N VAL A 51 6.44 -3.34 3.95
CA VAL A 51 6.51 -3.57 2.49
C VAL A 51 5.11 -3.79 1.89
N PHE A 52 4.26 -4.61 2.53
CA PHE A 52 2.88 -4.80 2.08
C PHE A 52 2.03 -3.53 2.18
N TRP A 53 2.27 -2.72 3.20
CA TRP A 53 1.60 -1.44 3.39
C TRP A 53 1.95 -0.45 2.27
N ILE A 54 3.24 -0.38 1.89
CA ILE A 54 3.72 0.43 0.76
C ILE A 54 3.05 -0.02 -0.54
N PHE A 55 3.00 -1.33 -0.83
CA PHE A 55 2.35 -1.84 -2.03
C PHE A 55 0.85 -1.52 -2.08
N TRP A 56 0.16 -1.63 -0.95
CA TRP A 56 -1.24 -1.22 -0.85
C TRP A 56 -1.43 0.28 -1.11
N TYR A 57 -0.57 1.11 -0.51
CA TYR A 57 -0.63 2.56 -0.64
C TYR A 57 -0.33 3.01 -2.08
N LEU A 58 0.66 2.43 -2.75
CA LEU A 58 0.95 2.66 -4.17
C LEU A 58 -0.24 2.30 -5.07
N GLY A 59 -0.93 1.19 -4.78
CA GLY A 59 -2.15 0.80 -5.48
C GLY A 59 -3.28 1.82 -5.30
N ASN A 60 -3.39 2.40 -4.10
CA ASN A 60 -4.40 3.42 -3.82
C ASN A 60 -4.05 4.78 -4.48
N ILE A 61 -2.77 5.19 -4.44
CA ILE A 61 -2.31 6.45 -5.07
C ILE A 61 -2.38 6.39 -6.60
N SER A 62 -2.12 5.21 -7.18
CA SER A 62 -2.21 5.00 -8.64
C SER A 62 -3.58 5.40 -9.21
N LYS A 63 -4.66 5.29 -8.42
CA LYS A 63 -5.99 5.79 -8.82
C LYS A 63 -5.99 7.31 -9.06
N TYR A 64 -5.32 8.07 -8.20
CA TYR A 64 -5.18 9.52 -8.38
C TYR A 64 -4.26 9.85 -9.57
N MET A 65 -3.17 9.10 -9.76
CA MET A 65 -2.25 9.29 -10.88
C MET A 65 -2.92 9.00 -12.24
N TYR A 66 -3.70 7.92 -12.34
CA TYR A 66 -4.48 7.60 -13.54
C TYR A 66 -5.56 8.66 -13.83
N GLY A 67 -6.20 9.18 -12.78
CA GLY A 67 -7.17 10.27 -12.87
C GLY A 67 -6.58 11.57 -13.43
N GLN A 68 -5.38 11.96 -12.98
CA GLN A 68 -4.66 13.12 -13.50
C GLN A 68 -4.32 12.98 -14.99
N LYS A 69 -3.80 11.82 -15.41
CA LYS A 69 -3.48 11.55 -16.83
C LYS A 69 -4.72 11.64 -17.72
N LYS A 70 -5.88 11.15 -17.25
CA LYS A 70 -7.17 11.30 -17.96
C LYS A 70 -7.67 12.74 -18.02
N ARG A 71 -7.46 13.54 -16.95
CA ARG A 71 -7.94 14.93 -16.89
C ARG A 71 -7.15 15.84 -17.82
N THR A 72 -5.81 15.73 -17.84
CA THR A 72 -4.98 16.50 -18.77
C THR A 72 -5.27 16.15 -20.23
N PHE A 73 -5.43 14.86 -20.55
CA PHE A 73 -5.74 14.43 -21.92
C PHE A 73 -7.12 14.90 -22.38
N ARG A 74 -8.14 14.86 -21.50
CA ARG A 74 -9.46 15.44 -21.80
C ARG A 74 -9.41 16.94 -22.00
N LEU A 75 -8.64 17.67 -21.20
CA LEU A 75 -8.45 19.11 -21.38
C LEU A 75 -7.77 19.42 -22.71
N PHE A 76 -6.73 18.69 -23.08
CA PHE A 76 -6.06 18.83 -24.38
C PHE A 76 -7.00 18.56 -25.55
N TYR A 77 -7.81 17.50 -25.47
CA TYR A 77 -8.80 17.19 -26.51
C TYR A 77 -9.90 18.26 -26.58
N SER A 78 -10.38 18.76 -25.44
CA SER A 78 -11.39 19.83 -25.38
C SER A 78 -10.84 21.16 -25.92
N LEU A 79 -9.60 21.50 -25.60
CA LEU A 79 -8.91 22.68 -26.14
C LEU A 79 -8.67 22.52 -27.63
N GLY A 80 -8.21 21.35 -28.09
CA GLY A 80 -8.07 21.05 -29.52
C GLY A 80 -9.41 21.16 -30.27
N LYS A 81 -10.51 20.70 -29.67
CA LYS A 81 -11.86 20.82 -30.24
C LYS A 81 -12.33 22.27 -30.35
N LEU A 82 -12.03 23.12 -29.36
CA LEU A 82 -12.35 24.55 -29.38
C LEU A 82 -11.50 25.33 -30.40
N TYR A 83 -10.23 24.94 -30.57
CA TYR A 83 -9.32 25.59 -31.51
C TYR A 83 -9.57 25.21 -32.98
N LEU A 84 -9.99 23.96 -33.24
CA LEU A 84 -10.27 23.47 -34.60
C LEU A 84 -11.66 23.82 -35.11
N HIS A 85 -12.52 24.41 -34.27
CA HIS A 85 -13.83 24.88 -34.68
C HIS A 85 -13.98 26.33 -34.17
N PRO A 86 -13.27 27.30 -34.80
CA PRO A 86 -13.58 28.70 -34.54
C PRO A 86 -15.05 28.90 -34.89
N GLU A 87 -15.85 29.25 -33.88
CA GLU A 87 -17.23 29.64 -34.08
C GLU A 87 -17.24 30.80 -35.08
N ASN A 88 -17.86 30.58 -36.23
CA ASN A 88 -18.12 31.57 -37.26
C ASN A 88 -19.60 31.90 -37.25
#